data_AF-A0A921JXE9-F1
#
_entry.id   AF-A0A921JXE9-F1
#
_cell.length_a   1.000
_cell.length_b   1.000
_cell.length_c   1.000
_cell.angle_alpha   90.00
_cell.angle_beta   90.00
_cell.angle_gamma   90.00
#
_symmetry.space_group_name_H-M   'P 1'
#
loop_
_entity.id
_entity.type
_entity.pdbx_description
1 polymer ?
#
loop_
_entity_poly.entity_id
_entity_poly.type
_entity_poly.pdbx_seq_one_letter_code
_entity_poly.pdbx_strand_id
1 'polypeptide(L)'
;MKTPPRTVRSGSPPATYFRTRISPVLLTSSAGLVLLGCTLGRVLGSDTSAPVHDPSANAWGIHLLLTVVAIALSTTVIARFRARHGRYPDFAGPWRTSTYDAIRHTFRRAEPKPDRFDVLRLARTLAVGLSLLIAAYVTVRLGMQIGFVGRPAEYVNAWGGPTYAGAFYAHVLDAALIASPCLLLGRAAAMR
;
A
#
# COMPACT_ATOMS: atom_id res chain seq x y z
N MET A 1 -4.21 -47.86 44.03
CA MET A 1 -3.22 -46.96 43.38
C MET A 1 -3.93 -45.67 42.98
N LYS A 2 -3.56 -44.52 43.56
CA LYS A 2 -4.09 -43.19 43.21
C LYS A 2 -3.23 -42.60 42.10
N THR A 3 -3.82 -42.29 40.95
CA THR A 3 -3.18 -41.54 39.86
C THR A 3 -2.86 -40.12 40.34
N PRO A 4 -1.65 -39.58 40.06
CA PRO A 4 -1.32 -38.21 40.44
C PRO A 4 -2.10 -37.21 39.57
N PRO A 5 -2.44 -36.03 40.12
CA PRO A 5 -3.18 -35.02 39.39
C PRO A 5 -2.30 -34.40 38.28
N ARG A 6 -2.87 -34.35 37.08
CA ARG A 6 -2.26 -33.76 35.89
C ARG A 6 -2.17 -32.24 36.08
N THR A 7 -0.98 -31.74 36.36
CA THR A 7 -0.70 -30.29 36.42
C THR A 7 -0.95 -29.68 35.04
N VAL A 8 -2.08 -28.98 34.90
CA VAL A 8 -2.35 -28.12 33.75
C VAL A 8 -1.39 -26.95 33.85
N ARG A 9 -0.29 -26.98 33.09
CA ARG A 9 0.53 -25.80 32.84
C ARG A 9 -0.33 -24.79 32.10
N SER A 10 -0.92 -23.84 32.82
CA SER A 10 -1.48 -22.61 32.25
C SER A 10 -0.35 -21.69 31.81
N GLY A 11 0.49 -22.17 30.89
CA GLY A 11 1.37 -21.30 30.13
C GLY A 11 0.54 -20.68 29.03
N SER A 12 -0.18 -19.60 29.34
CA SER A 12 -0.59 -18.67 28.29
C SER A 12 0.68 -18.34 27.48
N PRO A 13 0.71 -18.63 26.17
CA PRO A 13 1.90 -18.33 25.38
C PRO A 13 2.25 -16.87 25.62
N PRO A 14 3.54 -16.55 25.88
CA PRO A 14 3.93 -15.17 26.12
C PRO A 14 3.35 -14.36 24.97
N ALA A 15 2.53 -13.35 25.31
CA ALA A 15 1.91 -12.45 24.36
C ALA A 15 2.99 -12.09 23.36
N THR A 16 2.93 -12.69 22.18
CA THR A 16 3.97 -12.54 21.18
C THR A 16 3.91 -11.07 20.86
N TYR A 17 4.87 -10.32 21.38
CA TYR A 17 5.10 -8.96 20.99
C TYR A 17 5.21 -9.04 19.47
N PHE A 18 4.12 -8.72 18.76
CA PHE A 18 4.15 -8.48 17.34
C PHE A 18 5.10 -7.32 17.20
N ARG A 19 6.38 -7.66 17.02
CA ARG A 19 7.46 -6.70 16.94
C ARG A 19 7.03 -5.73 15.88
N THR A 20 6.94 -4.46 16.28
CA THR A 20 6.51 -3.34 15.45
C THR A 20 7.58 -2.96 14.44
N ARG A 21 8.19 -3.96 13.81
CA ARG A 21 9.31 -3.79 12.91
C ARG A 21 8.78 -3.56 11.50
N ILE A 22 9.37 -2.56 10.86
CA ILE A 22 9.24 -2.32 9.43
C ILE A 22 9.89 -3.52 8.72
N SER A 23 9.20 -4.07 7.73
CA SER A 23 9.73 -5.11 6.86
C SER A 23 10.80 -4.49 5.97
N PRO A 24 12.07 -4.91 6.07
CA PRO A 24 13.10 -4.42 5.18
C PRO A 24 12.74 -4.77 3.73
N VAL A 25 12.14 -5.93 3.48
CA VAL A 25 11.75 -6.37 2.14
C VAL A 25 10.69 -5.44 1.54
N LEU A 26 9.61 -5.11 2.26
CA LEU A 26 8.59 -4.20 1.72
C LEU A 26 9.18 -2.80 1.52
N LEU A 27 10.00 -2.32 2.45
CA LEU A 27 10.66 -1.03 2.33
C LEU A 27 11.59 -0.97 1.12
N THR A 28 12.48 -1.95 0.95
CA THR A 28 13.42 -2.00 -0.17
C THR A 28 12.70 -2.21 -1.49
N SER A 29 11.64 -3.01 -1.52
CA SER A 29 10.82 -3.19 -2.73
C SER A 29 10.09 -1.90 -3.10
N SER A 30 9.48 -1.20 -2.14
CA SER A 30 8.88 0.12 -2.39
C SER A 30 9.90 1.13 -2.89
N ALA A 31 11.07 1.21 -2.25
CA ALA A 31 12.15 2.10 -2.68
C ALA A 31 12.64 1.75 -4.09
N GLY A 32 12.85 0.46 -4.38
CA GLY A 32 13.23 -0.02 -5.70
C GLY A 32 12.21 0.32 -6.79
N LEU A 33 10.91 0.18 -6.50
CA LEU A 33 9.83 0.55 -7.42
C LEU A 33 9.79 2.07 -7.67
N VAL A 34 10.02 2.89 -6.63
CA VAL A 34 10.15 4.34 -6.80
C VAL A 34 11.35 4.67 -7.68
N LEU A 35 12.51 4.07 -7.44
CA LEU A 35 13.73 4.29 -8.24
C LEU A 35 13.56 3.84 -9.69
N LEU A 36 12.92 2.69 -9.90
CA LEU A 36 12.56 2.20 -11.23
C LEU A 36 11.65 3.22 -11.93
N GLY A 37 10.60 3.70 -11.25
CA GLY A 37 9.74 4.75 -11.74
C GLY A 37 10.52 6.02 -12.11
N CYS A 38 11.40 6.51 -11.23
CA CYS A 38 12.23 7.68 -11.50
C CYS A 38 13.06 7.51 -12.77
N THR A 39 13.66 6.33 -12.94
CA THR A 39 14.47 5.99 -14.11
C THR A 39 13.61 5.97 -15.38
N LEU A 40 12.43 5.34 -15.31
CA LEU A 40 11.48 5.33 -16.42
C LEU A 40 11.00 6.74 -16.77
N GLY A 41 10.68 7.59 -15.79
CA GLY A 41 10.32 8.99 -16.05
C GLY A 41 11.45 9.77 -16.73
N ARG A 42 12.71 9.52 -16.37
CA ARG A 42 13.86 10.15 -17.04
C ARG A 42 14.03 9.70 -18.48
N VAL A 43 13.85 8.41 -18.75
CA VAL A 43 14.00 7.82 -20.09
C VAL A 43 12.83 8.16 -21.00
N LEU A 44 11.61 8.16 -20.46
CA LEU A 44 10.38 8.36 -21.23
C LEU A 44 9.98 9.83 -21.39
N GLY A 45 10.53 10.72 -20.55
CA GLY A 45 10.24 12.15 -20.67
C GLY A 45 10.74 12.67 -22.01
N SER A 46 9.86 13.33 -22.74
CA SER A 46 10.09 13.90 -24.05
C SER A 46 10.66 15.31 -23.96
N ASP A 47 11.50 15.69 -24.93
CA ASP A 47 11.98 17.07 -25.08
C ASP A 47 11.04 17.91 -25.96
N THR A 48 9.76 17.53 -26.05
CA THR A 48 8.83 18.12 -27.00
C THR A 48 8.25 19.46 -26.53
N SER A 49 7.81 20.26 -27.51
CA SER A 49 7.18 21.58 -27.37
C SER A 49 6.20 21.65 -26.21
N ALA A 50 6.16 22.79 -25.52
CA ALA A 50 5.30 23.02 -24.36
C ALA A 50 3.86 22.50 -24.60
N PRO A 51 3.45 21.41 -23.93
CA PRO A 51 2.12 20.84 -24.12
C PRO A 51 1.05 21.84 -23.72
N VAL A 52 -0.04 21.89 -24.48
CA VAL A 52 -1.21 22.71 -24.15
C VAL A 52 -2.05 21.97 -23.10
N HIS A 53 -2.46 22.67 -22.06
CA HIS A 53 -3.34 22.09 -21.05
C HIS A 53 -4.71 21.79 -21.66
N ASP A 54 -5.14 20.54 -21.53
CA ASP A 54 -6.50 20.08 -21.78
C ASP A 54 -7.32 20.21 -20.48
N PRO A 55 -8.33 21.10 -20.43
CA PRO A 55 -9.21 21.25 -19.28
C PRO A 55 -9.92 19.95 -18.88
N SER A 56 -10.13 19.01 -19.82
CA SER A 56 -10.77 17.73 -19.53
C SER A 56 -9.91 16.83 -18.64
N ALA A 57 -8.58 17.02 -18.64
CA ALA A 57 -7.65 16.31 -17.78
C ALA A 57 -7.53 16.92 -16.36
N ASN A 58 -8.31 17.96 -16.05
CA ASN A 58 -8.26 18.61 -14.75
C ASN A 58 -9.09 17.86 -13.70
N ALA A 59 -8.42 17.07 -12.87
CA ALA A 59 -9.01 16.38 -11.73
C ALA A 59 -8.70 17.05 -10.37
N TRP A 60 -8.17 18.28 -10.36
CA TRP A 60 -7.71 18.95 -9.14
C TRP A 60 -8.78 19.03 -8.04
N GLY A 61 -10.01 19.40 -8.40
CA GLY A 61 -11.12 19.49 -7.46
C GLY A 61 -11.46 18.16 -6.78
N ILE A 62 -11.40 17.05 -7.51
CA ILE A 62 -11.63 15.71 -6.97
C ILE A 62 -10.52 15.33 -5.98
N HIS A 63 -9.25 15.60 -6.30
CA HIS A 63 -8.14 15.31 -5.38
C HIS A 63 -8.21 16.14 -4.09
N LEU A 64 -8.63 17.41 -4.18
CA LEU A 64 -8.89 18.23 -2.99
C LEU A 64 -10.00 17.63 -2.12
N LEU A 65 -11.14 17.25 -2.72
CA LEU A 65 -12.23 16.59 -2.02
C LEU A 65 -11.76 15.30 -1.33
N LEU A 66 -11.05 14.43 -2.07
CA LEU A 66 -10.50 13.19 -1.54
C LEU A 66 -9.55 13.43 -0.37
N THR A 67 -8.79 14.52 -0.41
CA THR A 67 -7.87 14.88 0.68
C THR A 67 -8.62 15.31 1.93
N VAL A 68 -9.63 16.17 1.78
CA VAL A 68 -10.48 16.57 2.91
C VAL A 68 -11.14 15.35 3.54
N VAL A 69 -11.69 14.44 2.72
CA VAL A 69 -12.28 13.18 3.18
C VAL A 69 -11.24 12.30 3.89
N ALA A 70 -10.05 12.14 3.32
CA ALA A 70 -8.98 11.34 3.91
C ALA A 70 -8.53 11.89 5.27
N ILE A 71 -8.42 13.22 5.41
CA ILE A 71 -8.12 13.89 6.68
C ILE A 71 -9.27 13.68 7.68
N ALA A 72 -10.51 13.90 7.29
CA ALA A 72 -11.68 13.73 8.17
C ALA A 72 -11.81 12.28 8.68
N LEU A 73 -11.61 11.30 7.80
CA LEU A 73 -11.62 9.89 8.19
C LEU A 73 -10.43 9.54 9.08
N SER A 74 -9.23 9.99 8.72
CA SER A 74 -8.02 9.71 9.50
C SER A 74 -8.10 10.31 10.91
N THR A 75 -8.54 11.56 11.03
CA THR A 75 -8.75 12.23 12.33
C THR A 75 -9.81 11.51 13.16
N THR A 76 -10.93 11.10 12.55
CA THR A 76 -11.98 10.32 13.23
C THR A 76 -11.46 8.97 13.72
N VAL A 77 -10.69 8.25 12.89
CA VAL A 77 -10.06 6.97 13.25
C VAL A 77 -9.06 7.17 14.38
N ILE A 78 -8.18 8.18 14.30
CA ILE A 78 -7.22 8.51 15.35
C ILE A 78 -7.95 8.82 16.66
N ALA A 79 -8.96 9.69 16.63
CA ALA A 79 -9.71 10.08 17.82
C ALA A 79 -10.40 8.89 18.49
N ARG A 80 -11.10 8.05 17.70
CA ARG A 80 -11.77 6.84 18.21
C ARG A 80 -10.77 5.80 18.73
N PHE A 81 -9.66 5.59 18.02
CA PHE A 81 -8.63 4.65 18.44
C PHE A 81 -7.97 5.12 19.74
N ARG A 82 -7.64 6.40 19.85
CA ARG A 82 -7.07 7.00 21.06
C ARG A 82 -8.03 6.92 22.24
N ALA A 83 -9.32 7.21 22.03
CA ALA A 83 -10.34 7.11 23.07
C ALA A 83 -10.49 5.68 23.61
N ARG A 84 -10.34 4.66 22.75
CA ARG A 84 -10.48 3.24 23.15
C ARG A 84 -9.20 2.62 23.72
N HIS A 85 -8.03 3.02 23.22
CA HIS A 85 -6.78 2.32 23.50
C HIS A 85 -5.72 3.18 24.22
N GLY A 86 -6.00 4.46 24.48
CA GLY A 86 -5.08 5.37 25.17
C GLY A 86 -3.80 5.69 24.39
N ARG A 87 -3.72 5.33 23.11
CA ARG A 87 -2.53 5.49 22.25
C ARG A 87 -2.92 5.79 20.82
N TYR A 88 -1.97 6.28 20.01
CA TYR A 88 -2.18 6.54 18.59
C TYR A 88 -2.23 5.25 17.76
N PRO A 89 -3.02 5.22 16.67
CA PRO A 89 -2.97 4.13 15.72
C PRO A 89 -1.62 4.11 15.02
N ASP A 90 -1.20 2.92 14.64
CA ASP A 90 0.06 2.72 13.95
C ASP A 90 -0.13 2.78 12.43
N PHE A 91 0.40 3.85 11.82
CA PHE A 91 0.32 4.08 10.38
C PHE A 91 1.37 3.32 9.57
N ALA A 92 2.38 2.72 10.23
CA ALA A 92 3.37 1.90 9.54
C ALA A 92 2.81 0.52 9.13
N GLY A 93 1.55 0.22 9.46
CA GLY A 93 0.81 -1.00 9.15
C GLY A 93 1.12 -1.63 7.78
N PRO A 94 1.06 -0.88 6.67
CA PRO A 94 1.35 -1.41 5.33
C PRO A 94 2.76 -1.97 5.17
N TRP A 95 3.76 -1.37 5.83
CA TRP A 95 5.17 -1.75 5.72
C TRP A 95 5.64 -2.68 6.84
N ARG A 96 4.75 -3.24 7.67
CA ARG A 96 5.16 -4.12 8.77
C ARG A 96 5.62 -5.49 8.31
N THR A 97 6.52 -6.10 9.09
CA THR A 97 6.91 -7.51 8.91
C THR A 97 5.67 -8.43 8.93
N SER A 98 4.68 -8.15 9.78
CA SER A 98 3.43 -8.91 9.81
C SER A 98 2.64 -8.86 8.50
N THR A 99 2.71 -7.73 7.77
CA THR A 99 2.05 -7.58 6.47
C THR A 99 2.76 -8.42 5.42
N TYR A 100 4.09 -8.35 5.40
CA TYR A 100 4.93 -9.18 4.54
C TYR A 100 4.72 -10.68 4.80
N ASP A 101 4.74 -11.10 6.07
CA ASP A 101 4.60 -12.51 6.44
C ASP A 101 3.24 -13.06 6.03
N ALA A 102 2.17 -12.27 6.18
CA ALA A 102 0.84 -12.64 5.74
C ALA A 102 0.80 -12.83 4.21
N ILE A 103 1.31 -11.85 3.45
CA ILE A 103 1.41 -11.92 1.99
C ILE A 103 2.20 -13.17 1.55
N ARG A 104 3.40 -13.36 2.11
CA ARG A 104 4.29 -14.49 1.81
C ARG A 104 3.62 -15.83 2.10
N HIS A 105 2.88 -15.90 3.21
CA HIS A 105 2.16 -17.09 3.60
C HIS A 105 1.03 -17.45 2.63
N THR A 106 0.31 -16.48 2.08
CA THR A 106 -0.70 -16.71 1.03
C THR A 106 -0.09 -17.39 -0.19
N PHE A 107 1.01 -16.86 -0.72
CA PHE A 107 1.66 -17.44 -1.91
C PHE A 107 2.25 -18.82 -1.64
N ARG A 108 2.86 -19.04 -0.46
CA ARG A 108 3.36 -20.38 -0.08
C ARG A 108 2.25 -21.42 0.01
N ARG A 109 1.07 -21.03 0.49
CA ARG A 109 -0.08 -21.93 0.54
C ARG A 109 -0.74 -22.13 -0.82
N ALA A 110 -0.48 -21.26 -1.80
CA ALA A 110 -1.03 -21.39 -3.15
C ALA A 110 -0.40 -22.51 -3.97
N GLU A 111 0.64 -23.17 -3.46
CA GLU A 111 1.26 -24.32 -4.12
C GLU A 111 0.21 -25.40 -4.47
N PRO A 112 0.15 -25.84 -5.75
CA PRO A 112 -0.80 -26.83 -6.20
C PRO A 112 -0.68 -28.11 -5.37
N LYS A 113 -1.79 -28.56 -4.79
CA LYS A 113 -1.87 -29.92 -4.25
C LYS A 113 -2.49 -30.80 -5.32
N PRO A 114 -1.87 -31.93 -5.67
CA PRO A 114 -2.29 -32.77 -6.80
C PRO A 114 -3.75 -33.26 -6.69
N ASP A 115 -4.30 -33.31 -5.48
CA ASP A 115 -5.54 -34.06 -5.24
C ASP A 115 -6.77 -33.18 -4.95
N ARG A 116 -6.61 -31.84 -4.81
CA ARG A 116 -7.73 -30.93 -4.47
C ARG A 116 -7.56 -29.52 -5.03
N PHE A 117 -8.48 -29.12 -5.90
CA PHE A 117 -8.64 -27.74 -6.33
C PHE A 117 -9.45 -26.95 -5.29
N ASP A 118 -8.81 -25.94 -4.70
CA ASP A 118 -9.39 -25.09 -3.66
C ASP A 118 -9.67 -23.69 -4.23
N VAL A 119 -10.92 -23.47 -4.67
CA VAL A 119 -11.38 -22.22 -5.30
C VAL A 119 -11.13 -21.01 -4.39
N LEU A 120 -11.33 -21.17 -3.07
CA LEU A 120 -11.16 -20.09 -2.11
C LEU A 120 -9.69 -19.68 -1.99
N ARG A 121 -8.78 -20.66 -1.99
CA ARG A 121 -7.34 -20.40 -2.01
C ARG A 121 -6.89 -19.69 -3.28
N LEU A 122 -7.40 -20.12 -4.44
CA LEU A 122 -7.11 -19.44 -5.70
C LEU A 122 -7.61 -17.99 -5.68
N ALA A 123 -8.87 -17.77 -5.30
CA ALA A 123 -9.46 -16.43 -5.21
C ALA A 123 -8.67 -15.51 -4.25
N ARG A 124 -8.24 -16.02 -3.09
CA ARG A 124 -7.40 -15.26 -2.15
C ARG A 124 -6.05 -14.91 -2.75
N THR A 125 -5.40 -15.86 -3.42
CA THR A 125 -4.10 -15.63 -4.05
C THR A 125 -4.20 -14.59 -5.15
N LEU A 126 -5.24 -14.67 -5.98
CA LEU A 126 -5.52 -13.66 -7.02
C LEU A 126 -5.81 -12.28 -6.42
N ALA A 127 -6.62 -12.21 -5.36
CA ALA A 127 -6.92 -10.95 -4.69
C ALA A 127 -5.67 -10.30 -4.09
N VAL A 128 -4.81 -11.08 -3.42
CA VAL A 128 -3.53 -10.59 -2.89
C VAL A 128 -2.59 -10.18 -4.03
N GLY A 129 -2.46 -11.00 -5.07
CA GLY A 129 -1.63 -10.70 -6.24
C GLY A 129 -2.06 -9.42 -6.96
N LEU A 130 -3.36 -9.26 -7.21
CA LEU A 130 -3.91 -8.05 -7.82
C LEU A 130 -3.67 -6.82 -6.94
N SER A 131 -3.87 -6.94 -5.63
CA SER A 131 -3.60 -5.84 -4.69
C SER A 131 -2.13 -5.42 -4.72
N LEU A 132 -1.21 -6.39 -4.78
CA LEU A 132 0.23 -6.11 -4.91
C LEU A 132 0.58 -5.47 -6.25
N LEU A 133 -0.03 -5.94 -7.34
CA LEU A 133 0.18 -5.39 -8.67
C LEU A 133 -0.27 -3.92 -8.74
N ILE A 134 -1.45 -3.61 -8.21
CA ILE A 134 -1.97 -2.24 -8.14
C ILE A 134 -1.05 -1.37 -7.28
N ALA A 135 -0.66 -1.84 -6.09
CA ALA A 135 0.26 -1.12 -5.21
C ALA A 135 1.62 -0.86 -5.88
N ALA A 136 2.15 -1.84 -6.61
CA ALA A 136 3.39 -1.69 -7.35
C ALA A 136 3.26 -0.68 -8.49
N TYR A 137 2.18 -0.77 -9.28
CA TYR A 137 1.90 0.14 -10.38
C TYR A 137 1.83 1.60 -9.92
N VAL A 138 1.04 1.89 -8.88
CA VAL A 138 0.90 3.29 -8.39
C VAL A 138 2.21 3.80 -7.78
N THR A 139 3.02 2.93 -7.16
CA THR A 139 4.34 3.28 -6.63
C THR A 139 5.32 3.63 -7.76
N VAL A 140 5.32 2.85 -8.85
CA VAL A 140 6.11 3.16 -10.05
C VAL A 140 5.64 4.44 -10.70
N ARG A 141 4.33 4.68 -10.81
CA ARG A 141 3.77 5.92 -11.37
C ARG A 141 4.16 7.16 -10.56
N LEU A 142 4.14 7.08 -9.23
CA LEU A 142 4.69 8.12 -8.37
C LEU A 142 6.18 8.35 -8.67
N GLY A 143 6.97 7.28 -8.78
CA GLY A 143 8.37 7.36 -9.15
C GLY A 143 8.59 8.04 -10.50
N MET A 144 7.81 7.71 -11.53
CA MET A 144 7.87 8.37 -12.84
C MET A 144 7.64 9.87 -12.72
N GLN A 145 6.66 10.28 -11.92
CA GLN A 145 6.41 11.69 -11.67
C GLN A 145 7.64 12.36 -11.05
N ILE A 146 8.24 11.79 -10.01
CA ILE A 146 9.50 12.28 -9.43
C ILE A 146 10.63 12.32 -10.49
N GLY A 147 10.69 11.32 -11.38
CA GLY A 147 11.64 11.28 -12.50
C GLY A 147 11.53 12.48 -13.43
N PHE A 148 10.32 13.02 -13.62
CA PHE A 148 10.07 14.20 -14.45
C PHE A 148 10.42 15.53 -13.78
N VAL A 149 10.92 15.56 -12.53
CA VAL A 149 11.37 16.81 -11.88
C VAL A 149 12.34 17.57 -12.78
N GLY A 150 12.03 18.84 -13.04
CA GLY A 150 12.77 19.69 -13.98
C GLY A 150 12.23 19.67 -15.42
N ARG A 151 11.17 18.90 -15.70
CA ARG A 151 10.49 18.81 -17.01
C ARG A 151 8.99 19.13 -16.85
N PRO A 152 8.60 20.42 -16.74
CA PRO A 152 7.22 20.82 -16.49
C PRO A 152 6.22 20.33 -17.55
N ALA A 153 6.68 20.15 -18.79
CA ALA A 153 5.88 19.62 -19.90
C ALA A 153 5.22 18.27 -19.57
N GLU A 154 5.95 17.38 -18.87
CA GLU A 154 5.50 16.03 -18.52
C GLU A 154 4.40 16.00 -17.44
N TYR A 155 4.05 17.16 -16.88
CA TYR A 155 3.01 17.32 -15.87
C TYR A 155 1.73 17.93 -16.43
N VAL A 156 1.81 18.55 -17.61
CA VAL A 156 0.65 19.12 -18.27
C VAL A 156 -0.27 17.95 -18.65
N ASN A 157 -1.49 17.96 -18.11
CA ASN A 157 -2.52 16.92 -18.29
C ASN A 157 -2.28 15.61 -17.51
N ALA A 158 -1.32 15.58 -16.58
CA ALA A 158 -1.11 14.45 -15.68
C ALA A 158 -2.11 14.47 -14.48
N TRP A 159 -3.41 14.58 -14.78
CA TRP A 159 -4.53 14.31 -13.85
C TRP A 159 -4.48 15.04 -12.48
N GLY A 160 -3.92 16.25 -12.42
CA GLY A 160 -3.90 17.07 -11.19
C GLY A 160 -4.03 18.56 -11.44
N GLY A 161 -4.59 18.94 -12.59
CA GLY A 161 -4.78 20.33 -13.01
C GLY A 161 -3.63 20.88 -13.87
N PRO A 162 -3.64 22.19 -14.16
CA PRO A 162 -2.75 22.80 -15.14
C PRO A 162 -1.30 22.96 -14.66
N THR A 163 -1.02 22.68 -13.38
CA THR A 163 0.27 22.99 -12.76
C THR A 163 1.04 21.74 -12.41
N TYR A 164 2.37 21.85 -12.48
CA TYR A 164 3.33 20.87 -11.96
C TYR A 164 2.98 20.42 -10.54
N ALA A 165 2.74 21.38 -9.64
CA ALA A 165 2.47 21.11 -8.24
C ALA A 165 1.17 20.31 -8.07
N GLY A 166 0.15 20.65 -8.85
CA GLY A 166 -1.14 19.97 -8.79
C GLY A 166 -1.07 18.51 -9.27
N ALA A 167 -0.43 18.30 -10.42
CA ALA A 167 -0.17 16.95 -10.95
C ALA A 167 0.69 16.10 -10.01
N PHE A 168 1.75 16.67 -9.43
CA PHE A 168 2.57 15.96 -8.45
C PHE A 168 1.77 15.57 -7.20
N TYR A 169 1.01 16.52 -6.66
CA TYR A 169 0.14 16.30 -5.51
C TYR A 169 -0.86 15.17 -5.74
N ALA A 170 -1.51 15.16 -6.90
CA ALA A 170 -2.47 14.12 -7.28
C ALA A 170 -1.82 12.72 -7.23
N HIS A 171 -0.64 12.55 -7.83
CA HIS A 171 0.06 11.26 -7.84
C HIS A 171 0.56 10.83 -6.45
N VAL A 172 0.97 11.78 -5.61
CA VAL A 172 1.31 11.48 -4.20
C VAL A 172 0.07 11.01 -3.44
N LEU A 173 -1.07 11.70 -3.63
CA LEU A 173 -2.33 11.34 -3.00
C LEU A 173 -2.81 9.96 -3.46
N ASP A 174 -2.76 9.67 -4.75
CA ASP A 174 -3.10 8.37 -5.33
C ASP A 174 -2.23 7.25 -4.75
N ALA A 175 -0.91 7.45 -4.71
CA ALA A 175 -0.02 6.47 -4.10
C ALA A 175 -0.36 6.22 -2.63
N ALA A 176 -0.66 7.26 -1.85
CA ALA A 176 -1.03 7.13 -0.45
C ALA A 176 -2.38 6.41 -0.26
N LEU A 177 -3.40 6.80 -1.03
CA LEU A 177 -4.79 6.31 -0.92
C LEU A 177 -5.01 4.95 -1.60
N ILE A 178 -4.14 4.53 -2.52
CA ILE A 178 -4.27 3.26 -3.23
C ILE A 178 -3.27 2.23 -2.70
N ALA A 179 -1.98 2.56 -2.62
CA ALA A 179 -0.96 1.58 -2.22
C ALA A 179 -1.16 1.11 -0.77
N SER A 180 -1.47 2.02 0.16
CA SER A 180 -1.61 1.69 1.58
C SER A 180 -2.79 0.74 1.83
N PRO A 181 -4.01 1.01 1.31
CA PRO A 181 -5.11 0.07 1.43
C PRO A 181 -4.86 -1.25 0.71
N CYS A 182 -4.24 -1.26 -0.47
CA CYS A 182 -3.91 -2.51 -1.18
C CYS A 182 -3.00 -3.43 -0.34
N LEU A 183 -1.98 -2.89 0.33
CA LEU A 183 -1.11 -3.68 1.22
C LEU A 183 -1.87 -4.18 2.47
N LEU A 184 -2.77 -3.37 3.03
CA LEU A 184 -3.59 -3.75 4.17
C LEU A 184 -4.66 -4.79 3.81
N LEU A 185 -5.30 -4.66 2.65
CA LEU A 185 -6.27 -5.63 2.12
C LEU A 185 -5.57 -6.95 1.78
N GLY A 186 -4.37 -6.89 1.18
CA GLY A 186 -3.54 -8.07 0.94
C GLY A 186 -3.25 -8.83 2.24
N ARG A 187 -2.92 -8.12 3.32
CA ARG A 187 -2.77 -8.71 4.65
C ARG A 187 -4.09 -9.27 5.19
N ALA A 188 -5.21 -8.55 5.06
CA ALA A 188 -6.50 -8.99 5.58
C ALA A 188 -7.00 -10.27 4.89
N ALA A 189 -6.84 -10.35 3.56
CA ALA A 189 -7.17 -11.53 2.77
C ALA A 189 -6.29 -12.74 3.13
N ALA A 190 -5.04 -12.50 3.55
CA ALA A 190 -4.10 -13.53 3.97
C ALA A 190 -4.37 -14.13 5.37
N MET A 191 -5.11 -13.42 6.23
CA MET A 191 -5.42 -13.86 7.61
C MET A 191 -6.73 -14.67 7.72
N ARG A 192 -7.55 -14.70 6.67
CA ARG A 192 -8.78 -15.52 6.58
C ARG A 192 -8.48 -16.84 5.90
#